data_AF-G0NF09-F1
#
_entry.id   AF-G0NF09-F1
#
_cell.length_a   1.000
_cell.length_b   1.000
_cell.length_c   1.000
_cell.angle_alpha   90.00
_cell.angle_beta   90.00
_cell.angle_gamma   90.00
#
_symmetry.space_group_name_H-M   'P 1'
#
loop_
_entity.id
_entity.type
_entity.pdbx_description
1 polymer ?
#
loop_
_entity_poly.entity_id
_entity_poly.type
_entity_poly.pdbx_seq_one_letter_code
_entity_poly.pdbx_strand_id
1 'polypeptide(L)'
;MIRFLLLFLLSTPLTYVNSEEIPFYLELLSTKTKNCFLKFFEAVVVEEFACTRNFEFLTTDNIDKRRAFIDGKECFFKIIKTKCHPDRVDLFYAYFDELVDTLTFIPAHSGCSETYYRLNAQRCYAQKNIMELEIEQQLERLPRYKNDTEVMVMCKNIQNCMDGLCFTEDDHYEIEFSLAVPELTVSHFTVCIQTIDKELPDLSKYNCLENRSFYRKIPEFICKRYQKKKRECLRAVTKDYCGRDVVKPVEGYLDEFIELKCQGFIDN
;
A
#
# COMPACT_ATOMS: atom_id res chain seq x y z
N MET A 1 73.67 -36.13 23.67
CA MET A 1 72.74 -35.50 24.62
C MET A 1 72.16 -34.25 23.93
N ILE A 2 71.05 -34.41 23.19
CA ILE A 2 70.27 -33.31 22.57
C ILE A 2 68.79 -33.71 22.73
N ARG A 3 68.01 -32.88 23.44
CA ARG A 3 66.59 -33.08 23.72
C ARG A 3 65.76 -32.66 22.50
N PHE A 4 64.92 -33.56 22.00
CA PHE A 4 63.83 -33.26 21.07
C PHE A 4 62.65 -32.64 21.85
N LEU A 5 62.18 -31.48 21.39
CA LEU A 5 60.89 -30.89 21.76
C LEU A 5 59.82 -31.46 20.83
N LEU A 6 58.93 -32.30 21.37
CA LEU A 6 57.70 -32.75 20.70
C LEU A 6 56.58 -31.76 21.04
N LEU A 7 56.12 -31.02 20.02
CA LEU A 7 54.85 -30.30 20.02
C LEU A 7 53.71 -31.34 20.01
N PHE A 8 52.99 -31.47 21.13
CA PHE A 8 51.73 -32.21 21.18
C PHE A 8 50.60 -31.31 20.68
N LEU A 9 50.04 -31.68 19.53
CA LEU A 9 48.76 -31.21 19.02
C LEU A 9 47.66 -31.66 20.00
N LEU A 10 47.16 -30.74 20.82
CA LEU A 10 45.87 -30.88 21.48
C LEU A 10 44.81 -30.31 20.53
N SER A 11 44.25 -31.17 19.68
CA SER A 11 42.99 -30.92 19.01
C SER A 11 41.88 -30.95 20.06
N THR A 12 41.53 -29.79 20.60
CA THR A 12 40.23 -29.63 21.26
C THR A 12 39.15 -29.83 20.20
N PRO A 13 38.11 -30.65 20.44
CA PRO A 13 36.98 -30.66 19.54
C PRO A 13 36.36 -29.27 19.63
N LEU A 14 36.26 -28.57 18.49
CA LEU A 14 35.36 -27.44 18.37
C LEU A 14 33.98 -27.96 18.77
N THR A 15 33.52 -27.58 19.95
CA THR A 15 32.10 -27.63 20.28
C THR A 15 31.42 -26.76 19.24
N TYR A 16 30.71 -27.42 18.33
CA TYR A 16 29.77 -26.82 17.41
C TYR A 16 28.83 -25.94 18.23
N VAL A 17 29.07 -24.63 18.19
CA VAL A 17 28.14 -23.66 18.74
C VAL A 17 26.89 -23.80 17.88
N ASN A 18 25.84 -24.39 18.44
CA ASN A 18 24.50 -24.29 17.88
C ASN A 18 24.25 -22.81 17.62
N SER A 19 24.13 -22.42 16.35
CA SER A 19 23.52 -21.14 16.00
C SER A 19 22.16 -21.13 16.66
N GLU A 20 21.93 -20.22 17.60
CA GLU A 20 20.61 -20.00 18.19
C GLU A 20 19.59 -19.93 17.04
N GLU A 21 18.70 -20.91 16.95
CA GLU A 21 17.56 -20.86 16.04
C GLU A 21 16.82 -19.57 16.37
N ILE A 22 16.75 -18.65 15.39
CA ILE A 22 15.96 -17.44 15.54
C ILE A 22 14.53 -17.90 15.86
N PRO A 23 13.96 -17.49 17.00
CA PRO A 23 12.65 -17.94 17.39
C PRO A 23 11.62 -17.69 16.28
N PHE A 24 10.75 -18.66 16.02
CA PHE A 24 9.76 -18.65 14.94
C PHE A 24 8.99 -17.32 14.81
N TYR A 25 8.61 -16.72 15.94
CA TYR A 25 7.90 -15.43 15.99
C TYR A 25 8.73 -14.25 15.47
N LEU A 26 10.05 -14.26 15.63
CA LEU A 26 10.95 -13.24 15.06
C LEU A 26 11.13 -13.45 13.55
N GLU A 27 11.22 -14.70 13.09
CA GLU A 27 11.25 -15.02 11.66
C GLU A 27 9.95 -14.63 10.94
N LEU A 28 8.80 -14.79 11.61
CA LEU A 28 7.50 -14.38 11.10
C LEU A 28 7.40 -12.86 10.87
N LEU A 29 8.06 -12.05 11.69
CA LEU A 29 8.05 -10.60 11.57
C LEU A 29 9.12 -10.03 10.65
N SER A 30 9.97 -10.89 10.07
CA SER A 30 11.00 -10.47 9.12
C SER A 30 10.38 -9.80 7.89
N THR A 31 11.14 -8.88 7.28
CA THR A 31 10.74 -8.22 6.03
C THR A 31 10.47 -9.24 4.92
N LYS A 32 11.22 -10.36 4.87
CA LYS A 32 10.99 -11.44 3.91
C LYS A 32 9.61 -12.07 4.08
N THR A 33 9.21 -12.35 5.31
CA THR A 33 7.91 -12.95 5.62
C THR A 33 6.78 -11.98 5.30
N LYS A 34 6.89 -10.72 5.71
CA LYS A 34 5.91 -9.68 5.37
C LYS A 34 5.75 -9.51 3.86
N ASN A 35 6.85 -9.41 3.13
CA ASN A 35 6.82 -9.29 1.67
C ASN A 35 6.20 -10.53 1.00
N CYS A 36 6.41 -11.73 1.54
CA CYS A 36 5.74 -12.92 1.03
C CYS A 36 4.22 -12.85 1.28
N PHE A 37 3.80 -12.44 2.48
CA PHE A 37 2.39 -12.26 2.80
C PHE A 37 1.72 -11.19 1.95
N LEU A 38 2.40 -10.06 1.73
CA LEU A 38 1.96 -9.02 0.83
C LEU A 38 1.66 -9.60 -0.56
N LYS A 39 2.62 -10.32 -1.15
CA LYS A 39 2.44 -10.96 -2.47
C LYS A 39 1.36 -12.04 -2.48
N PHE A 40 1.21 -12.79 -1.39
CA PHE A 40 0.13 -13.76 -1.25
C PHE A 40 -1.22 -13.05 -1.32
N PHE A 41 -1.41 -12.00 -0.53
CA PHE A 41 -2.65 -11.24 -0.52
C PHE A 41 -2.89 -10.48 -1.82
N GLU A 42 -1.87 -9.94 -2.47
CA GLU A 42 -2.00 -9.33 -3.81
C GLU A 42 -2.55 -10.34 -4.81
N ALA A 43 -2.01 -11.57 -4.83
CA ALA A 43 -2.49 -12.66 -5.69
C ALA A 43 -3.92 -13.09 -5.36
N VAL A 44 -4.33 -13.00 -4.09
CA VAL A 44 -5.71 -13.25 -3.67
C VAL A 44 -6.64 -12.13 -4.14
N VAL A 45 -6.26 -10.86 -3.96
CA VAL A 45 -7.06 -9.68 -4.31
C VAL A 45 -7.36 -9.64 -5.82
N VAL A 46 -6.37 -9.94 -6.66
CA VAL A 46 -6.57 -9.97 -8.13
C VAL A 46 -7.01 -11.34 -8.65
N GLU A 47 -7.30 -12.28 -7.75
CA GLU A 47 -7.69 -13.66 -8.06
C GLU A 47 -6.77 -14.36 -9.07
N GLU A 48 -5.46 -14.15 -8.98
CA GLU A 48 -4.47 -14.65 -9.94
C GLU A 48 -4.50 -16.18 -10.05
N PHE A 49 -4.86 -16.86 -8.97
CA PHE A 49 -4.96 -18.31 -8.91
C PHE A 49 -6.42 -18.72 -8.75
N ALA A 50 -6.95 -19.52 -9.68
CA ALA A 50 -8.35 -19.93 -9.67
C ALA A 50 -8.88 -20.52 -8.33
N CYS A 51 -8.01 -21.09 -7.49
CA CYS A 51 -8.39 -21.64 -6.19
C CYS A 51 -8.71 -20.56 -5.14
N THR A 52 -8.27 -19.31 -5.30
CA THR A 52 -8.50 -18.24 -4.32
C THR A 52 -9.97 -17.91 -4.16
N ARG A 53 -10.78 -18.09 -5.23
CA ARG A 53 -12.23 -17.86 -5.24
C ARG A 53 -13.02 -18.76 -4.28
N ASN A 54 -12.43 -19.86 -3.86
CA ASN A 54 -13.10 -20.86 -3.01
C ASN A 54 -12.93 -20.57 -1.52
N PHE A 55 -12.08 -19.61 -1.14
CA PHE A 55 -11.69 -19.37 0.24
C PHE A 55 -11.64 -17.88 0.56
N GLU A 56 -12.24 -17.48 1.68
CA GLU A 56 -12.30 -16.07 2.10
C GLU A 56 -11.02 -15.60 2.80
N PHE A 57 -9.86 -15.69 2.15
CA PHE A 57 -8.57 -15.32 2.77
C PHE A 57 -8.49 -13.86 3.23
N LEU A 58 -9.32 -12.96 2.69
CA LEU A 58 -9.34 -11.53 3.03
C LEU A 58 -10.29 -11.19 4.19
N THR A 59 -11.09 -12.14 4.68
CA THR A 59 -12.11 -11.87 5.72
C THR A 59 -11.51 -11.31 7.01
N THR A 60 -12.24 -10.41 7.66
CA THR A 60 -11.90 -9.83 8.98
C THR A 60 -12.32 -10.75 10.12
N ASP A 61 -13.28 -11.65 9.89
CA ASP A 61 -13.75 -12.60 10.89
C ASP A 61 -12.68 -13.69 11.12
N ASN A 62 -12.30 -13.90 12.37
CA ASN A 62 -11.20 -14.83 12.68
C ASN A 62 -11.58 -16.30 12.56
N ILE A 63 -12.86 -16.65 12.71
CA ILE A 63 -13.36 -18.02 12.54
C ILE A 63 -13.33 -18.37 11.05
N ASP A 64 -13.86 -17.49 10.21
CA ASP A 64 -13.90 -17.69 8.77
C ASP A 64 -12.50 -17.62 8.16
N LYS A 65 -11.64 -16.72 8.65
CA LYS A 65 -10.23 -16.66 8.25
C LYS A 65 -9.51 -17.96 8.58
N ARG A 66 -9.69 -18.49 9.79
CA ARG A 66 -9.10 -19.77 10.20
C ARG A 66 -9.54 -20.89 9.26
N ARG A 67 -10.84 -20.97 8.98
CA ARG A 67 -11.39 -21.95 8.04
C ARG A 67 -10.78 -21.79 6.64
N ALA A 68 -10.71 -20.57 6.12
CA ALA A 68 -10.15 -20.27 4.81
C ALA A 68 -8.69 -20.73 4.69
N PHE A 69 -7.85 -20.51 5.72
CA PHE A 69 -6.46 -20.99 5.71
C PHE A 69 -6.36 -22.50 5.85
N ILE A 70 -7.14 -23.14 6.74
CA ILE A 70 -7.10 -24.59 6.92
C ILE A 70 -7.59 -25.32 5.66
N ASP A 71 -8.77 -24.98 5.17
CA ASP A 71 -9.38 -25.64 4.01
C ASP A 71 -8.65 -25.25 2.72
N GLY A 72 -8.15 -24.01 2.66
CA GLY A 72 -7.38 -23.47 1.55
C GLY A 72 -5.88 -23.72 1.61
N LYS A 73 -5.39 -24.58 2.51
CA LYS A 73 -3.95 -24.86 2.73
C LYS A 73 -3.20 -25.14 1.43
N GLU A 74 -3.76 -25.98 0.56
CA GLU A 74 -3.14 -26.28 -0.73
C GLU A 74 -3.06 -25.06 -1.65
N CYS A 75 -4.10 -24.22 -1.67
CA CYS A 75 -4.12 -22.97 -2.43
C CYS A 75 -3.07 -21.98 -1.90
N PHE A 76 -2.98 -21.84 -0.57
CA PHE A 76 -1.95 -21.05 0.08
C PHE A 76 -0.55 -21.48 -0.36
N PHE A 77 -0.23 -22.78 -0.23
CA PHE A 77 1.08 -23.31 -0.61
C PHE A 77 1.38 -23.17 -2.10
N LYS A 78 0.37 -23.28 -2.96
CA LYS A 78 0.52 -23.03 -4.40
C LYS A 78 0.97 -21.60 -4.67
N ILE A 79 0.37 -20.63 -3.99
CA ILE A 79 0.68 -19.21 -4.16
C ILE A 79 2.07 -18.90 -3.61
N ILE A 80 2.38 -19.29 -2.37
CA ILE A 80 3.68 -18.94 -1.76
C ILE A 80 4.86 -19.61 -2.48
N LYS A 81 4.70 -20.83 -3.01
CA LYS A 81 5.73 -21.46 -3.87
C LYS A 81 6.02 -20.66 -5.13
N THR A 82 5.02 -19.96 -5.65
CA THR A 82 5.13 -19.18 -6.89
C THR A 82 5.66 -17.77 -6.62
N LYS A 83 5.27 -17.16 -5.50
CA LYS A 83 5.46 -15.73 -5.23
C LYS A 83 6.60 -15.42 -4.26
N CYS A 84 6.98 -16.39 -3.44
CA CYS A 84 7.90 -16.18 -2.32
C CYS A 84 9.24 -16.86 -2.53
N HIS A 85 10.23 -16.39 -1.77
CA HIS A 85 11.54 -17.00 -1.76
C HIS A 85 11.48 -18.40 -1.09
N PRO A 86 12.24 -19.41 -1.59
CA PRO A 86 12.16 -20.79 -1.08
C PRO A 86 12.33 -20.93 0.44
N ASP A 87 13.20 -20.13 1.07
CA ASP A 87 13.39 -20.14 2.53
C ASP A 87 12.09 -19.83 3.32
N ARG A 88 11.19 -19.01 2.77
CA ARG A 88 9.88 -18.72 3.37
C ARG A 88 8.91 -19.87 3.14
N VAL A 89 9.01 -20.54 1.99
CA VAL A 89 8.18 -21.71 1.68
C VAL A 89 8.47 -22.81 2.70
N ASP A 90 9.74 -23.11 2.95
CA ASP A 90 10.15 -24.12 3.92
C ASP A 90 9.68 -23.77 5.35
N LEU A 91 9.84 -22.49 5.75
CA LEU A 91 9.35 -21.99 7.03
C LEU A 91 7.84 -22.22 7.19
N PHE A 92 7.04 -21.84 6.19
CA PHE A 92 5.59 -21.99 6.27
C PHE A 92 5.12 -23.44 6.21
N TYR A 93 5.88 -24.32 5.55
CA TYR A 93 5.61 -25.76 5.61
C TYR A 93 5.81 -26.33 7.01
N ALA A 94 6.90 -25.92 7.67
CA ALA A 94 7.24 -26.39 9.01
C ALA A 94 6.28 -25.89 10.09
N TYR A 95 5.77 -24.66 9.94
CA TYR A 95 5.01 -23.97 10.99
C TYR A 95 3.66 -23.44 10.51
N PHE A 96 2.98 -24.20 9.65
CA PHE A 96 1.72 -23.76 9.06
C PHE A 96 0.64 -23.55 10.12
N ASP A 97 0.52 -24.46 11.08
CA ASP A 97 -0.55 -24.42 12.07
C ASP A 97 -0.34 -23.24 13.03
N GLU A 98 0.90 -22.99 13.46
CA GLU A 98 1.29 -21.84 14.26
C GLU A 98 1.10 -20.51 13.51
N LEU A 99 1.32 -20.51 12.20
CA LEU A 99 1.00 -19.37 11.35
C LEU A 99 -0.50 -19.09 11.35
N VAL A 100 -1.33 -20.11 11.14
CA VAL A 100 -2.80 -19.97 11.16
C VAL A 100 -3.27 -19.46 12.51
N ASP A 101 -2.72 -20.01 13.60
CA ASP A 101 -2.97 -19.54 14.97
C ASP A 101 -2.59 -18.06 15.12
N THR A 102 -1.41 -17.66 14.64
CA THR A 102 -0.93 -16.27 14.68
C THR A 102 -1.84 -15.31 13.90
N LEU A 103 -2.44 -15.76 12.80
CA LEU A 103 -3.33 -14.93 11.98
C LEU A 103 -4.75 -14.83 12.54
N THR A 104 -5.16 -15.73 13.44
CA THR A 104 -6.58 -15.93 13.82
C THR A 104 -6.85 -15.77 15.31
N PHE A 105 -5.87 -15.98 16.19
CA PHE A 105 -6.04 -15.72 17.62
C PHE A 105 -5.71 -14.29 17.96
N ILE A 106 -6.71 -13.57 18.48
CA ILE A 106 -6.53 -12.20 18.98
C ILE A 106 -5.73 -12.28 20.29
N PRO A 107 -4.56 -11.61 20.38
CA PRO A 107 -3.78 -11.59 21.61
C PRO A 107 -4.53 -10.89 22.74
N ALA A 108 -4.32 -11.34 23.98
CA ALA A 108 -4.97 -10.76 25.16
C ALA A 108 -4.52 -9.32 25.44
N HIS A 109 -3.29 -8.98 25.05
CA HIS A 109 -2.78 -7.62 25.09
C HIS A 109 -3.02 -6.95 23.74
N SER A 110 -3.77 -5.85 23.76
CA SER A 110 -3.87 -4.98 22.60
C SER A 110 -2.57 -4.20 22.44
N GLY A 111 -1.99 -4.22 21.23
CA GLY A 111 -0.77 -3.46 20.96
C GLY A 111 -0.05 -3.87 19.68
N CYS A 112 0.56 -2.88 19.03
CA CYS A 112 1.22 -3.06 17.73
C CYS A 112 2.57 -3.78 17.77
N SER A 113 3.00 -4.23 18.94
CA SER A 113 4.10 -5.19 19.08
C SER A 113 3.70 -6.62 18.69
N GLU A 114 2.41 -6.94 18.75
CA GLU A 114 1.92 -8.30 18.51
C GLU A 114 1.93 -8.69 17.03
N THR A 115 2.37 -9.92 16.76
CA THR A 115 2.50 -10.44 15.39
C THR A 115 1.17 -10.51 14.66
N TYR A 116 0.08 -10.79 15.38
CA TYR A 116 -1.28 -10.84 14.85
C TYR A 116 -1.62 -9.57 14.06
N TYR A 117 -1.48 -8.38 14.66
CA TYR A 117 -1.90 -7.13 14.03
C TYR A 117 -1.01 -6.77 12.83
N ARG A 118 0.31 -7.00 12.94
CA ARG A 118 1.29 -6.63 11.91
C ARG A 118 1.22 -7.52 10.67
N LEU A 119 0.98 -8.83 10.85
CA LEU A 119 0.80 -9.75 9.71
C LEU A 119 -0.57 -9.56 9.06
N ASN A 120 -1.63 -9.37 9.84
CA ASN A 120 -2.95 -9.10 9.27
C ASN A 120 -3.00 -7.77 8.51
N ALA A 121 -2.16 -6.78 8.84
CA ALA A 121 -2.04 -5.53 8.08
C ALA A 121 -1.55 -5.74 6.63
N GLN A 122 -0.83 -6.85 6.34
CA GLN A 122 -0.33 -7.14 4.98
C GLN A 122 -1.44 -7.25 3.94
N ARG A 123 -2.66 -7.67 4.34
CA ARG A 123 -3.80 -7.72 3.42
C ARG A 123 -4.29 -6.32 3.01
N CYS A 124 -4.13 -5.31 3.86
CA CYS A 124 -4.53 -3.94 3.57
C CYS A 124 -3.50 -3.26 2.66
N TYR A 125 -2.20 -3.50 2.89
CA TYR A 125 -1.15 -3.08 1.96
C TYR A 125 -1.34 -3.70 0.57
N ALA A 126 -1.70 -4.99 0.50
CA ALA A 126 -2.01 -5.62 -0.78
C ALA A 126 -3.16 -4.92 -1.50
N GLN A 127 -4.28 -4.66 -0.80
CA GLN A 127 -5.40 -3.91 -1.38
C GLN A 127 -4.99 -2.50 -1.83
N LYS A 128 -4.15 -1.80 -1.05
CA LYS A 128 -3.57 -0.49 -1.40
C LYS A 128 -2.79 -0.56 -2.71
N ASN A 129 -1.85 -1.50 -2.82
CA ASN A 129 -1.01 -1.66 -4.01
C ASN A 129 -1.84 -1.99 -5.26
N ILE A 130 -2.86 -2.84 -5.14
CA ILE A 130 -3.74 -3.15 -6.27
C ILE A 130 -4.59 -1.94 -6.68
N MET A 131 -5.07 -1.16 -5.72
CA MET A 131 -5.77 0.10 -6.00
C MET A 131 -4.85 1.09 -6.73
N GLU A 132 -3.61 1.27 -6.28
CA GLU A 132 -2.62 2.13 -6.95
C GLU A 132 -2.36 1.69 -8.40
N LEU A 133 -2.20 0.39 -8.63
CA LEU A 133 -2.04 -0.16 -9.99
C LEU A 133 -3.28 0.08 -10.86
N GLU A 134 -4.49 -0.04 -10.31
CA GLU A 134 -5.72 0.26 -11.06
C GLU A 134 -5.79 1.75 -11.42
N ILE A 135 -5.43 2.65 -10.51
CA ILE A 135 -5.35 4.09 -10.81
C ILE A 135 -4.35 4.35 -11.95
N GLU A 136 -3.14 3.78 -11.86
CA GLU A 136 -2.11 3.91 -12.90
C GLU A 136 -2.62 3.43 -14.26
N GLN A 137 -3.25 2.25 -14.30
CA GLN A 137 -3.82 1.71 -15.53
C GLN A 137 -4.96 2.57 -16.09
N GLN A 138 -5.80 3.15 -15.24
CA GLN A 138 -6.85 4.08 -15.69
C GLN A 138 -6.25 5.36 -16.28
N LEU A 139 -5.19 5.89 -15.67
CA LEU A 139 -4.48 7.08 -16.16
C LEU A 139 -3.89 6.88 -17.56
N GLU A 140 -3.45 5.66 -17.90
CA GLU A 140 -2.95 5.32 -19.24
C GLU A 140 -4.06 5.23 -20.31
N ARG A 141 -5.33 5.00 -19.93
CA ARG A 141 -6.45 4.62 -20.83
C ARG A 141 -7.31 5.79 -21.38
N LEU A 142 -6.81 7.04 -21.46
CA LEU A 142 -7.58 8.22 -21.96
C LEU A 142 -8.47 7.92 -23.21
N PRO A 143 -9.75 8.40 -23.33
CA PRO A 143 -10.54 9.30 -22.48
C PRO A 143 -11.88 8.67 -22.00
N ARG A 144 -11.91 7.39 -21.62
CA ARG A 144 -13.11 6.75 -21.04
C ARG A 144 -12.84 6.26 -19.62
N TYR A 145 -12.68 7.21 -18.71
CA TYR A 145 -12.77 6.95 -17.27
C TYR A 145 -14.22 6.57 -16.95
N LYS A 146 -14.47 5.26 -16.84
CA LYS A 146 -15.79 4.69 -16.50
C LYS A 146 -15.80 3.98 -15.15
N ASN A 147 -14.63 3.79 -14.52
CA ASN A 147 -14.47 2.94 -13.35
C ASN A 147 -14.09 3.72 -12.08
N ASP A 148 -14.37 5.02 -12.02
CA ASP A 148 -14.15 5.85 -10.83
C ASP A 148 -14.85 5.25 -9.60
N THR A 149 -16.03 4.64 -9.80
CA THR A 149 -16.78 3.96 -8.72
C THR A 149 -16.04 2.73 -8.18
N GLU A 150 -15.28 2.01 -9.02
CA GLU A 150 -14.56 0.81 -8.60
C GLU A 150 -13.37 1.16 -7.71
N VAL A 151 -12.58 2.17 -8.09
CA VAL A 151 -11.47 2.68 -7.27
C VAL A 151 -11.98 3.20 -5.92
N MET A 152 -13.10 3.94 -5.91
CA MET A 152 -13.69 4.42 -4.65
C MET A 152 -14.18 3.28 -3.74
N VAL A 153 -14.66 2.16 -4.32
CA VAL A 153 -14.99 0.95 -3.56
C VAL A 153 -13.73 0.32 -2.97
N MET A 154 -12.63 0.25 -3.75
CA MET A 154 -11.33 -0.20 -3.24
C MET A 154 -10.85 0.68 -2.07
N CYS A 155 -10.97 2.01 -2.16
CA CYS A 155 -10.62 2.91 -1.06
C CYS A 155 -11.38 2.58 0.23
N LYS A 156 -12.70 2.40 0.13
CA LYS A 156 -13.54 2.05 1.28
C LYS A 156 -13.17 0.69 1.87
N ASN A 157 -12.82 -0.29 1.03
CA ASN A 157 -12.37 -1.60 1.47
C ASN A 157 -11.04 -1.52 2.24
N ILE A 158 -10.10 -0.68 1.79
CA ILE A 158 -8.83 -0.44 2.49
C ILE A 158 -9.09 0.23 3.85
N GLN A 159 -9.93 1.27 3.90
CA GLN A 159 -10.31 1.93 5.16
C GLN A 159 -10.91 0.93 6.17
N ASN A 160 -11.85 0.10 5.72
CA ASN A 160 -12.44 -0.96 6.56
C ASN A 160 -11.41 -2.03 6.95
N CYS A 161 -10.46 -2.32 6.06
CA CYS A 161 -9.42 -3.31 6.31
C CYS A 161 -8.49 -2.90 7.46
N MET A 162 -8.17 -1.60 7.53
CA MET A 162 -7.26 -1.03 8.52
C MET A 162 -7.83 -1.05 9.95
N ASP A 163 -9.15 -1.14 10.10
CA ASP A 163 -9.81 -1.09 11.41
C ASP A 163 -9.31 -2.22 12.33
N GLY A 164 -8.92 -1.83 13.55
CA GLY A 164 -8.38 -2.76 14.56
C GLY A 164 -7.04 -3.42 14.22
N LEU A 165 -6.31 -2.92 13.19
CA LEU A 165 -4.96 -3.39 12.84
C LEU A 165 -3.88 -2.37 13.16
N CYS A 166 -2.63 -2.75 12.93
CA CYS A 166 -1.47 -1.95 13.31
C CYS A 166 -0.65 -1.49 12.12
N PHE A 167 -0.50 -0.18 12.05
CA PHE A 167 0.27 0.57 11.06
C PHE A 167 1.21 1.49 11.83
N THR A 168 2.41 1.75 11.30
CA THR A 168 3.22 2.86 11.81
C THR A 168 2.58 4.20 11.40
N GLU A 169 2.99 5.30 12.03
CA GLU A 169 2.50 6.63 11.63
C GLU A 169 2.82 6.93 10.15
N ASP A 170 4.02 6.56 9.70
CA ASP A 170 4.44 6.68 8.31
C ASP A 170 3.55 5.84 7.38
N ASP A 171 3.25 4.59 7.77
CA ASP A 171 2.38 3.71 6.99
C ASP A 171 0.95 4.26 6.90
N HIS A 172 0.42 4.80 8.01
CA HIS A 172 -0.91 5.39 8.07
C HIS A 172 -1.00 6.59 7.13
N TYR A 173 -0.01 7.49 7.21
CA TYR A 173 0.09 8.64 6.33
C TYR A 173 0.20 8.22 4.85
N GLU A 174 1.01 7.20 4.55
CA GLU A 174 1.17 6.71 3.18
C GLU A 174 -0.14 6.13 2.63
N ILE A 175 -0.86 5.34 3.42
CA ILE A 175 -2.15 4.77 3.00
C ILE A 175 -3.19 5.89 2.84
N GLU A 176 -3.35 6.78 3.82
CA GLU A 176 -4.28 7.92 3.73
C GLU A 176 -3.99 8.79 2.51
N PHE A 177 -2.71 9.07 2.25
CA PHE A 177 -2.29 9.77 1.05
C PHE A 177 -2.73 9.04 -0.22
N SER A 178 -2.51 7.72 -0.28
CA SER A 178 -2.90 6.88 -1.41
C SER A 178 -4.42 6.85 -1.61
N LEU A 179 -5.21 6.97 -0.54
CA LEU A 179 -6.67 7.01 -0.58
C LEU A 179 -7.22 8.36 -1.03
N ALA A 180 -6.51 9.46 -0.77
CA ALA A 180 -6.88 10.79 -1.26
C ALA A 180 -6.55 10.98 -2.76
N VAL A 181 -5.55 10.25 -3.28
CA VAL A 181 -5.12 10.33 -4.69
C VAL A 181 -6.26 10.03 -5.67
N PRO A 182 -7.06 8.95 -5.54
CA PRO A 182 -8.25 8.68 -6.36
C PRO A 182 -9.16 9.89 -6.54
N GLU A 183 -9.55 10.56 -5.46
CA GLU A 183 -10.47 11.69 -5.56
C GLU A 183 -9.84 12.90 -6.27
N LEU A 184 -8.52 12.92 -6.36
CA LEU A 184 -7.71 13.85 -7.13
C LEU A 184 -7.14 13.25 -8.43
N THR A 185 -7.52 12.05 -8.87
CA THR A 185 -7.00 11.44 -10.11
C THR A 185 -8.09 10.85 -10.99
N VAL A 186 -9.10 10.24 -10.38
CA VAL A 186 -10.31 9.73 -11.05
C VAL A 186 -11.46 10.74 -11.08
N SER A 187 -11.33 11.91 -10.47
CA SER A 187 -12.39 12.91 -10.52
C SER A 187 -12.42 13.67 -11.84
N HIS A 188 -13.62 14.19 -12.20
CA HIS A 188 -13.77 15.15 -13.29
C HIS A 188 -12.82 16.35 -13.18
N PHE A 189 -12.36 16.67 -11.96
CA PHE A 189 -11.33 17.67 -11.73
C PHE A 189 -10.04 17.31 -12.44
N THR A 190 -9.51 16.11 -12.22
CA THR A 190 -8.21 15.74 -12.79
C THR A 190 -8.27 15.42 -14.26
N VAL A 191 -9.36 14.84 -14.75
CA VAL A 191 -9.59 14.73 -16.20
C VAL A 191 -9.55 16.11 -16.85
N CYS A 192 -10.18 17.11 -16.23
CA CYS A 192 -10.18 18.47 -16.72
C CYS A 192 -8.78 19.10 -16.69
N ILE A 193 -8.06 19.00 -15.56
CA ILE A 193 -6.69 19.52 -15.43
C ILE A 193 -5.74 18.84 -16.42
N GLN A 194 -5.84 17.53 -16.63
CA GLN A 194 -5.05 16.78 -17.61
C GLN A 194 -5.39 17.19 -19.05
N THR A 195 -6.67 17.43 -19.35
CA THR A 195 -7.11 17.91 -20.67
C THR A 195 -6.49 19.26 -20.96
N ILE A 196 -6.58 20.19 -20.01
CA ILE A 196 -5.90 21.49 -20.09
C ILE A 196 -4.39 21.26 -20.28
N ASP A 197 -3.75 20.42 -19.47
CA ASP A 197 -2.31 20.12 -19.56
C ASP A 197 -1.88 19.58 -20.92
N LYS A 198 -2.71 18.76 -21.55
CA LYS A 198 -2.44 18.14 -22.85
C LYS A 198 -2.69 19.07 -24.02
N GLU A 199 -3.79 19.81 -24.00
CA GLU A 199 -4.20 20.69 -25.10
C GLU A 199 -3.40 21.99 -25.15
N LEU A 200 -2.67 22.29 -24.09
CA LEU A 200 -1.83 23.47 -23.97
C LEU A 200 -2.57 24.79 -24.31
N PRO A 201 -3.83 25.02 -23.87
CA PRO A 201 -4.56 26.23 -24.22
C PRO A 201 -3.86 27.52 -23.76
N ASP A 202 -4.20 28.62 -24.43
CA ASP A 202 -3.90 29.94 -23.93
C ASP A 202 -4.78 30.26 -22.71
N LEU A 203 -4.11 30.46 -21.59
CA LEU A 203 -4.71 30.79 -20.30
C LEU A 203 -4.45 32.24 -19.88
N SER A 204 -3.87 33.06 -20.76
CA SER A 204 -3.54 34.47 -20.53
C SER A 204 -4.75 35.30 -20.08
N LYS A 205 -5.97 34.93 -20.52
CA LYS A 205 -7.23 35.59 -20.11
C LYS A 205 -7.55 35.40 -18.62
N TYR A 206 -6.96 34.43 -17.94
CA TYR A 206 -7.17 34.20 -16.51
C TYR A 206 -6.02 34.82 -15.70
N ASN A 207 -6.10 36.14 -15.50
CA ASN A 207 -5.14 36.92 -14.72
C ASN A 207 -4.85 36.33 -13.33
N CYS A 208 -5.81 35.60 -12.77
CA CYS A 208 -5.72 34.94 -11.47
C CYS A 208 -4.71 33.77 -11.41
N LEU A 209 -4.29 33.24 -12.56
CA LEU A 209 -3.23 32.24 -12.67
C LEU A 209 -1.82 32.86 -12.60
N GLU A 210 -1.68 34.20 -12.66
CA GLU A 210 -0.39 34.91 -12.53
C GLU A 210 0.73 34.35 -13.46
N ASN A 211 0.41 34.05 -14.72
CA ASN A 211 1.31 33.39 -15.68
C ASN A 211 1.80 31.98 -15.28
N ARG A 212 1.16 31.35 -14.29
CA ARG A 212 1.43 29.97 -13.89
C ARG A 212 0.57 29.05 -14.75
N SER A 213 1.17 28.37 -15.72
CA SER A 213 0.45 27.37 -16.50
C SER A 213 0.17 26.11 -15.67
N PHE A 214 -0.86 25.35 -16.02
CA PHE A 214 -1.10 24.02 -15.42
C PHE A 214 0.06 23.05 -15.72
N TYR A 215 0.73 23.24 -16.88
CA TYR A 215 1.85 22.42 -17.36
C TYR A 215 3.03 22.33 -16.40
N ARG A 216 3.25 23.35 -15.55
CA ARG A 216 4.35 23.34 -14.59
C ARG A 216 3.99 22.47 -13.39
N LYS A 217 4.62 21.29 -13.33
CA LYS A 217 4.51 20.30 -12.24
C LYS A 217 5.51 20.50 -11.08
N ILE A 218 6.08 21.70 -10.92
CA ILE A 218 7.00 21.99 -9.82
C ILE A 218 6.17 22.13 -8.52
N PRO A 219 6.58 21.51 -7.39
CA PRO A 219 5.81 21.49 -6.14
C PRO A 219 5.28 22.85 -5.68
N GLU A 220 6.12 23.90 -5.72
CA GLU A 220 5.71 25.27 -5.37
C GLU A 220 4.55 25.78 -6.25
N PHE A 221 4.59 25.51 -7.56
CA PHE A 221 3.52 25.90 -8.48
C PHE A 221 2.24 25.11 -8.25
N ILE A 222 2.35 23.81 -7.95
CA ILE A 222 1.21 22.96 -7.63
C ILE A 222 0.52 23.45 -6.35
N CYS A 223 1.29 23.70 -5.30
CA CYS A 223 0.80 24.21 -4.02
C CYS A 223 0.10 25.56 -4.17
N LYS A 224 0.74 26.53 -4.85
CA LYS A 224 0.12 27.84 -5.08
C LYS A 224 -1.14 27.77 -5.94
N ARG A 225 -1.22 26.83 -6.89
CA ARG A 225 -2.38 26.67 -7.79
C ARG A 225 -3.63 26.20 -7.06
N TYR A 226 -3.48 25.26 -6.14
CA TYR A 226 -4.63 24.64 -5.46
C TYR A 226 -5.04 25.36 -4.18
N GLN A 227 -4.28 26.38 -3.75
CA GLN A 227 -4.59 27.21 -2.58
C GLN A 227 -6.04 27.66 -2.55
N LYS A 228 -6.62 27.70 -1.34
CA LYS A 228 -8.02 28.09 -1.12
C LYS A 228 -8.40 29.42 -1.78
N LYS A 229 -7.51 30.42 -1.71
CA LYS A 229 -7.68 31.74 -2.37
C LYS A 229 -7.71 31.70 -3.91
N LYS A 230 -7.30 30.60 -4.53
CA LYS A 230 -7.28 30.40 -5.99
C LYS A 230 -8.45 29.55 -6.49
N ARG A 231 -9.34 29.05 -5.61
CA ARG A 231 -10.44 28.15 -6.00
C ARG A 231 -11.43 28.78 -6.97
N GLU A 232 -11.78 30.05 -6.81
CA GLU A 232 -12.68 30.73 -7.75
C GLU A 232 -12.07 30.84 -9.14
N CYS A 233 -10.77 31.13 -9.21
CA CYS A 233 -10.01 31.12 -10.47
C CYS A 233 -10.04 29.74 -11.12
N LEU A 234 -9.72 28.71 -10.34
CA LEU A 234 -9.70 27.33 -10.79
C LEU A 234 -11.08 26.88 -11.31
N ARG A 235 -12.16 27.30 -10.65
CA ARG A 235 -13.55 27.07 -11.08
C ARG A 235 -13.84 27.78 -12.40
N ALA A 236 -13.39 29.02 -12.57
CA ALA A 236 -13.61 29.76 -13.81
C ALA A 236 -12.90 29.09 -15.00
N VAL A 237 -11.62 28.74 -14.84
CA VAL A 237 -10.84 28.03 -15.87
C VAL A 237 -11.49 26.71 -16.25
N THR A 238 -11.79 25.89 -15.25
CA THR A 238 -12.32 24.53 -15.48
C THR A 238 -13.76 24.52 -15.99
N LYS A 239 -14.61 25.50 -15.62
CA LYS A 239 -15.94 25.66 -16.22
C LYS A 239 -15.88 25.98 -17.71
N ASP A 240 -14.96 26.85 -18.08
CA ASP A 240 -14.83 27.32 -19.46
C ASP A 240 -14.24 26.23 -20.37
N TYR A 241 -13.23 25.49 -19.88
CA TYR A 241 -12.60 24.41 -20.66
C TYR A 241 -13.32 23.07 -20.60
N CYS A 242 -13.92 22.73 -19.47
CA CYS A 242 -14.48 21.39 -19.21
C CYS A 242 -16.01 21.41 -19.04
N GLY A 243 -16.64 22.57 -19.22
CA GLY A 243 -18.09 22.72 -19.28
C GLY A 243 -18.84 22.60 -17.95
N ARG A 244 -18.13 22.43 -16.82
CA ARG A 244 -18.77 22.28 -15.50
C ARG A 244 -17.87 22.68 -14.34
N ASP A 245 -18.47 22.91 -13.17
CA ASP A 245 -17.74 23.12 -11.92
C ASP A 245 -17.18 21.80 -11.40
N VAL A 246 -15.93 21.50 -11.76
CA VAL A 246 -15.24 20.29 -11.31
C VAL A 246 -14.46 20.50 -10.01
N VAL A 247 -14.28 21.74 -9.56
CA VAL A 247 -13.52 22.05 -8.33
C VAL A 247 -14.39 21.84 -7.10
N LYS A 248 -15.67 22.26 -7.14
CA LYS A 248 -16.59 22.15 -5.99
C LYS A 248 -16.61 20.76 -5.34
N PRO A 249 -16.72 19.65 -6.09
CA PRO A 249 -16.82 18.32 -5.49
C PRO A 249 -15.54 17.87 -4.78
N VAL A 250 -14.38 18.44 -5.12
CA VAL A 250 -13.07 18.03 -4.61
C VAL A 250 -12.45 19.03 -3.64
N GLU A 251 -13.19 20.04 -3.18
CA GLU A 251 -12.64 21.08 -2.32
C GLU A 251 -12.09 20.55 -0.99
N GLY A 252 -12.74 19.56 -0.38
CA GLY A 252 -12.20 18.91 0.83
C GLY A 252 -10.83 18.28 0.58
N TYR A 253 -10.71 17.51 -0.50
CA TYR A 253 -9.45 16.85 -0.89
C TYR A 253 -8.35 17.84 -1.29
N LEU A 254 -8.72 18.97 -1.89
CA LEU A 254 -7.75 20.02 -2.16
C LEU A 254 -7.24 20.68 -0.86
N ASP A 255 -8.09 20.84 0.16
CA ASP A 255 -7.67 21.36 1.47
C ASP A 255 -6.68 20.38 2.12
N GLU A 256 -7.02 19.08 2.15
CA GLU A 256 -6.17 18.01 2.68
C GLU A 256 -4.85 17.87 1.92
N PHE A 257 -4.89 17.89 0.57
CA PHE A 257 -3.69 17.85 -0.26
C PHE A 257 -2.73 19.00 0.07
N ILE A 258 -3.25 20.21 0.27
CA ILE A 258 -2.43 21.37 0.64
C ILE A 258 -1.82 21.18 2.03
N GLU A 259 -2.62 20.75 2.99
CA GLU A 259 -2.16 20.51 4.36
C GLU A 259 -1.04 19.47 4.40
N LEU A 260 -1.17 18.38 3.65
CA LEU A 260 -0.20 17.29 3.63
C LEU A 260 1.06 17.57 2.78
N LYS A 261 0.94 18.30 1.64
CA LYS A 261 2.03 18.45 0.66
C LYS A 261 2.65 19.83 0.57
N CYS A 262 2.00 20.84 1.14
CA CYS A 262 2.41 22.23 0.96
C CYS A 262 2.95 22.87 2.25
N GLN A 263 3.08 22.12 3.35
CA GLN A 263 3.87 22.54 4.50
C GLN A 263 5.31 22.88 4.05
N GLY A 264 5.72 24.13 4.22
CA GLY A 264 7.02 24.66 3.77
C GLY A 264 7.02 25.38 2.42
N PHE A 265 5.94 25.35 1.63
CA PHE A 265 5.82 26.07 0.35
C PHE A 265 4.81 27.23 0.36
N ILE A 266 4.10 27.40 1.48
CA ILE A 266 2.98 28.37 1.57
C ILE A 266 3.44 29.78 1.93
N ASP A 267 4.65 29.97 2.45
CA ASP A 267 5.18 31.28 2.83
C ASP A 267 6.37 31.68 1.95
N ASN A 268 6.06 32.29 0.80
CA ASN A 268 6.87 33.25 0.03
C ASN A 268 6.04 33.82 -1.13
#